data_AF-A0A2X0RAG3-F1
#
_entry.id   AF-A0A2X0RAG3-F1
#
_cell.length_a   1.000
_cell.length_b   1.000
_cell.length_c   1.000
_cell.angle_alpha   90.00
_cell.angle_beta   90.00
_cell.angle_gamma   90.00
#
_symmetry.space_group_name_H-M   'P 1'
#
loop_
_entity.id
_entity.type
_entity.pdbx_description
1 polymer ?
#
loop_
_entity_poly.entity_id
_entity_poly.type
_entity_poly.pdbx_seq_one_letter_code
_entity_poly.pdbx_strand_id
1 'polypeptide(L)'
;MTDYTNAARTMLFNIHTLEWDDDILKLLNIPKQMLPEVRSNSEIYGKTADCMFFGGTVPIAGMAGDQQAALFGQLALKPGMVKNTYGTGAFIVMNTGEKPTDSNNNLLTTIGYGINGKITYALEGSIFVAGSAIQWLRDSMKLIKHAPDSEQAAYESTSENEVYVVPAFTGLGAPY
;
A
#
# COMPACT_ATOMS: atom_id res chain seq x y z
N MET A 1 5.45 -8.53 16.28
CA MET A 1 5.58 -7.07 16.09
C MET A 1 5.18 -6.69 14.68
N THR A 2 4.83 -5.43 14.47
CA THR A 2 4.50 -4.84 13.17
C THR A 2 4.99 -3.39 13.13
N ASP A 3 5.08 -2.77 11.98
CA ASP A 3 5.44 -1.35 11.85
C ASP A 3 4.21 -0.45 11.70
N TYR A 4 4.40 0.87 11.84
CA TYR A 4 3.32 1.85 11.75
C TYR A 4 2.53 1.81 10.43
N THR A 5 3.18 1.53 9.30
CA THR A 5 2.52 1.56 7.99
C THR A 5 1.57 0.38 7.83
N ASN A 6 1.99 -0.82 8.26
CA ASN A 6 1.12 -1.99 8.26
C ASN A 6 0.02 -1.88 9.33
N ALA A 7 0.34 -1.38 10.54
CA ALA A 7 -0.65 -1.15 11.58
C ALA A 7 -1.77 -0.21 11.12
N ALA A 8 -1.43 0.92 10.47
CA ALA A 8 -2.39 1.89 9.95
C ALA A 8 -3.37 1.30 8.92
N ARG A 9 -3.02 0.19 8.25
CA ARG A 9 -3.86 -0.48 7.25
C ARG A 9 -4.82 -1.51 7.81
N THR A 10 -4.79 -1.75 9.13
CA THR A 10 -5.66 -2.75 9.78
C THR A 10 -7.08 -2.27 10.07
N MET A 11 -7.32 -0.94 10.04
CA MET A 11 -8.53 -0.31 10.57
C MET A 11 -8.72 -0.44 12.09
N LEU A 12 -7.73 -0.99 12.81
CA LEU A 12 -7.76 -1.16 14.27
C LEU A 12 -6.76 -0.24 15.00
N PHE A 13 -5.88 0.42 14.26
CA PHE A 13 -4.82 1.28 14.78
C PHE A 13 -5.18 2.75 14.60
N ASN A 14 -5.13 3.51 15.68
CA ASN A 14 -5.41 4.94 15.66
C ASN A 14 -4.16 5.70 15.21
N ILE A 15 -4.20 6.25 14.00
CA ILE A 15 -3.05 6.93 13.40
C ILE A 15 -2.70 8.27 14.07
N HIS A 16 -3.60 8.83 14.88
CA HIS A 16 -3.37 10.11 15.56
C HIS A 16 -2.71 9.93 16.93
N THR A 17 -3.13 8.91 17.69
CA THR A 17 -2.54 8.59 19.00
C THR A 17 -1.37 7.60 18.90
N LEU A 18 -1.25 6.89 17.76
CA LEU A 18 -0.25 5.85 17.50
C LEU A 18 -0.40 4.63 18.41
N GLU A 19 -1.64 4.28 18.73
CA GLU A 19 -1.99 3.15 19.59
C GLU A 19 -3.10 2.30 18.94
N TRP A 20 -3.20 1.04 19.36
CA TRP A 20 -4.35 0.21 19.02
C TRP A 20 -5.62 0.79 19.65
N ASP A 21 -6.68 0.92 18.87
CA ASP A 21 -7.90 1.62 19.26
C ASP A 21 -8.83 0.73 20.10
N ASP A 22 -8.91 0.99 21.40
CA ASP A 22 -9.66 0.15 22.35
C ASP A 22 -11.17 0.13 22.06
N ASP A 23 -11.73 1.19 21.49
CA ASP A 23 -13.16 1.26 21.15
C ASP A 23 -13.48 0.37 19.95
N ILE A 24 -12.67 0.43 18.89
CA ILE A 24 -12.82 -0.44 17.72
C ILE A 24 -12.60 -1.91 18.09
N LEU A 25 -11.58 -2.21 18.91
CA LEU A 25 -11.31 -3.58 19.36
C LEU A 25 -12.47 -4.14 20.18
N LYS A 26 -13.03 -3.34 21.09
CA LYS A 26 -14.21 -3.73 21.88
C LYS A 26 -15.43 -3.94 20.98
N LEU A 27 -15.66 -3.07 20.01
CA LEU A 27 -16.77 -3.15 19.06
C LEU A 27 -16.74 -4.44 18.25
N LEU A 28 -15.54 -4.85 17.80
CA LEU A 28 -15.33 -6.06 17.01
C LEU A 28 -15.06 -7.31 17.87
N ASN A 29 -15.10 -7.18 19.20
CA ASN A 29 -14.81 -8.24 20.16
C ASN A 29 -13.42 -8.90 19.94
N ILE A 30 -12.40 -8.09 19.72
CA ILE A 30 -11.01 -8.52 19.48
C ILE A 30 -10.20 -8.36 20.78
N PRO A 31 -9.64 -9.43 21.37
CA PRO A 31 -8.78 -9.33 22.53
C PRO A 31 -7.45 -8.61 22.22
N LYS A 32 -7.14 -7.54 22.96
CA LYS A 32 -5.91 -6.73 22.78
C LYS A 32 -4.61 -7.54 22.84
N GLN A 33 -4.59 -8.62 23.62
CA GLN A 33 -3.43 -9.53 23.75
C GLN A 33 -3.05 -10.25 22.43
N MET A 34 -3.93 -10.27 21.44
CA MET A 34 -3.62 -10.83 20.11
C MET A 34 -2.81 -9.86 19.25
N LEU A 35 -2.78 -8.57 19.60
CA LEU A 35 -2.19 -7.55 18.77
C LEU A 35 -0.68 -7.49 18.98
N PRO A 36 0.10 -7.36 17.89
CA PRO A 36 1.54 -7.20 17.99
C PRO A 36 1.89 -5.81 18.54
N GLU A 37 3.06 -5.70 19.17
CA GLU A 37 3.68 -4.40 19.42
C GLU A 37 3.97 -3.69 18.10
N VAL A 38 3.61 -2.40 18.02
CA VAL A 38 3.85 -1.53 16.87
C VAL A 38 5.17 -0.78 17.07
N ARG A 39 6.01 -0.79 16.03
CA ARG A 39 7.38 -0.25 16.03
C ARG A 39 7.57 0.72 14.86
N SER A 40 8.68 1.46 14.88
CA SER A 40 9.09 2.30 13.75
C SER A 40 9.45 1.47 12.52
N ASN A 41 9.58 2.12 11.35
CA ASN A 41 9.88 1.44 10.09
C ASN A 41 11.36 1.09 9.91
N SER A 42 12.23 1.67 10.76
CA SER A 42 13.69 1.55 10.65
C SER A 42 14.33 1.52 12.03
N GLU A 43 14.32 0.35 12.67
CA GLU A 43 15.03 0.05 13.91
C GLU A 43 15.39 -1.44 13.97
N ILE A 44 16.33 -1.84 14.84
CA ILE A 44 16.65 -3.27 15.02
C ILE A 44 15.53 -3.92 15.84
N TYR A 45 14.64 -4.63 15.15
CA TYR A 45 13.54 -5.41 15.73
C TYR A 45 14.00 -6.64 16.49
N GLY A 46 15.10 -7.21 16.03
CA GLY A 46 15.63 -8.49 16.47
C GLY A 46 16.65 -9.01 15.48
N LYS A 47 17.07 -10.25 15.69
CA LYS A 47 17.98 -10.94 14.78
C LYS A 47 17.37 -12.28 14.39
N THR A 48 17.75 -12.79 13.22
CA THR A 48 17.36 -14.14 12.80
C THR A 48 17.87 -15.16 13.81
N ALA A 49 17.07 -16.19 14.09
CA ALA A 49 17.56 -17.36 14.78
C ALA A 49 18.58 -18.10 13.90
N ASP A 50 19.61 -18.69 14.51
CA ASP A 50 20.72 -19.31 13.77
C ASP A 50 20.24 -20.39 12.78
N CYS A 51 19.19 -21.15 13.15
CA CYS A 51 18.60 -22.17 12.29
C CYS A 51 17.82 -21.62 11.09
N MET A 52 17.42 -20.35 11.10
CA MET A 52 16.56 -19.75 10.08
C MET A 52 17.35 -19.13 8.92
N PHE A 53 18.65 -18.86 9.11
CA PHE A 53 19.44 -18.10 8.15
C PHE A 53 20.86 -18.66 7.96
N PHE A 54 20.95 -19.94 7.60
CA PHE A 54 22.21 -20.61 7.26
C PHE A 54 23.28 -20.58 8.37
N GLY A 55 22.87 -20.59 9.64
CA GLY A 55 23.78 -20.44 10.79
C GLY A 55 24.18 -18.99 11.07
N GLY A 56 23.68 -18.03 10.30
CA GLY A 56 23.93 -16.60 10.45
C GLY A 56 22.91 -15.90 11.35
N THR A 57 23.40 -14.93 12.11
CA THR A 57 22.59 -14.05 12.96
C THR A 57 22.49 -12.66 12.31
N VAL A 58 21.48 -12.44 11.48
CA VAL A 58 21.31 -11.20 10.70
C VAL A 58 20.32 -10.26 11.39
N PRO A 59 20.65 -8.96 11.56
CA PRO A 59 19.69 -7.98 12.07
C PRO A 59 18.51 -7.80 11.11
N ILE A 60 17.29 -7.90 11.66
CA ILE A 60 16.06 -7.51 10.96
C ILE A 60 15.79 -6.05 11.34
N ALA A 61 15.95 -5.13 10.38
CA ALA A 61 16.04 -3.69 10.68
C ALA A 61 15.12 -2.77 9.84
N GLY A 62 14.34 -3.32 8.91
CA GLY A 62 13.38 -2.55 8.10
C GLY A 62 12.07 -3.32 7.91
N MET A 63 10.94 -2.63 8.07
CA MET A 63 9.60 -3.18 7.85
C MET A 63 8.70 -2.04 7.39
N ALA A 64 7.97 -2.25 6.29
CA ALA A 64 6.99 -1.31 5.77
C ALA A 64 6.01 -2.05 4.85
N GLY A 65 4.80 -1.54 4.70
CA GLY A 65 3.88 -1.91 3.63
C GLY A 65 4.50 -1.61 2.27
N ASP A 66 4.19 -2.41 1.25
CA ASP A 66 4.81 -2.32 -0.08
C ASP A 66 4.66 -0.94 -0.73
N GLN A 67 3.49 -0.31 -0.62
CA GLN A 67 3.21 1.00 -1.19
C GLN A 67 3.99 2.12 -0.49
N GLN A 68 4.13 2.04 0.82
CA GLN A 68 4.92 2.95 1.65
C GLN A 68 6.42 2.73 1.44
N ALA A 69 6.86 1.48 1.31
CA ALA A 69 8.22 1.13 0.95
C ALA A 69 8.58 1.69 -0.44
N ALA A 70 7.67 1.61 -1.41
CA ALA A 70 7.86 2.20 -2.73
C ALA A 70 7.91 3.74 -2.69
N LEU A 71 7.11 4.39 -1.84
CA LEU A 71 7.20 5.84 -1.58
C LEU A 71 8.60 6.22 -1.08
N PHE A 72 9.12 5.49 -0.09
CA PHE A 72 10.45 5.71 0.45
C PHE A 72 11.56 5.40 -0.57
N GLY A 73 11.43 4.30 -1.31
CA GLY A 73 12.38 3.88 -2.35
C GLY A 73 12.46 4.85 -3.54
N GLN A 74 11.38 5.58 -3.82
CA GLN A 74 11.34 6.68 -4.80
C GLN A 74 11.90 8.00 -4.24
N LEU A 75 12.43 8.00 -3.01
CA LEU A 75 12.90 9.19 -2.30
C LEU A 75 11.83 10.29 -2.18
N ALA A 76 10.55 9.91 -2.11
CA ALA A 76 9.42 10.81 -1.89
C ALA A 76 9.33 11.24 -0.41
N LEU A 77 10.38 11.92 0.06
CA LEU A 77 10.61 12.25 1.47
C LEU A 77 10.08 13.63 1.89
N LYS A 78 9.60 14.44 0.94
CA LYS A 78 9.08 15.79 1.20
C LYS A 78 7.57 15.82 1.01
N PRO A 79 6.84 16.65 1.79
CA PRO A 79 5.42 16.87 1.57
C PRO A 79 5.12 17.29 0.12
N GLY A 80 4.06 16.73 -0.46
CA GLY A 80 3.65 16.95 -1.85
C GLY A 80 4.33 16.06 -2.88
N MET A 81 5.35 15.26 -2.51
CA MET A 81 5.92 14.26 -3.41
C MET A 81 4.95 13.09 -3.58
N VAL A 82 4.71 12.69 -4.83
CA VAL A 82 3.76 11.65 -5.21
C VAL A 82 4.49 10.54 -5.96
N LYS A 83 4.06 9.30 -5.73
CA LYS A 83 4.38 8.17 -6.60
C LYS A 83 3.10 7.46 -7.04
N ASN A 84 3.20 6.68 -8.11
CA ASN A 84 2.21 5.68 -8.46
C ASN A 84 2.93 4.35 -8.76
N THR A 85 2.43 3.25 -8.20
CA THR A 85 2.95 1.90 -8.44
C THR A 85 1.93 1.12 -9.25
N TYR A 86 2.34 0.64 -10.43
CA TYR A 86 1.51 -0.18 -11.31
C TYR A 86 1.85 -1.65 -11.14
N GLY A 87 0.89 -2.44 -10.68
CA GLY A 87 0.96 -3.89 -10.55
C GLY A 87 -0.40 -4.51 -10.82
N THR A 88 -0.83 -5.49 -10.01
CA THR A 88 -2.19 -6.05 -10.09
C THR A 88 -3.25 -4.94 -9.99
N GLY A 89 -3.10 -4.04 -9.01
CA GLY A 89 -3.78 -2.75 -8.93
C GLY A 89 -2.80 -1.59 -9.17
N ALA A 90 -3.30 -0.37 -9.10
CA ALA A 90 -2.48 0.84 -9.09
C ALA A 90 -2.69 1.62 -7.79
N PHE A 91 -1.61 2.07 -7.17
CA PHE A 91 -1.64 2.73 -5.86
C PHE A 91 -0.85 4.02 -5.91
N ILE A 92 -1.60 5.12 -5.81
CA ILE A 92 -1.06 6.47 -5.75
C ILE A 92 -0.85 6.82 -4.29
N VAL A 93 0.35 7.23 -3.93
CA VAL A 93 0.69 7.64 -2.56
C VAL A 93 1.39 9.00 -2.61
N MET A 94 0.91 9.93 -1.79
CA MET A 94 1.47 11.26 -1.63
C MET A 94 1.97 11.44 -0.20
N ASN A 95 3.21 11.86 -0.04
CA ASN A 95 3.75 12.26 1.26
C ASN A 95 3.09 13.58 1.72
N THR A 96 2.61 13.63 2.96
CA THR A 96 1.93 14.81 3.53
C THR A 96 2.69 15.43 4.71
N GLY A 97 3.84 14.89 5.07
CA GLY A 97 4.66 15.38 6.18
C GLY A 97 4.20 14.91 7.55
N GLU A 98 4.55 15.66 8.60
CA GLU A 98 4.34 15.26 10.00
C GLU A 98 2.92 15.52 10.52
N LYS A 99 2.04 16.09 9.69
CA LYS A 99 0.65 16.37 10.06
C LYS A 99 -0.28 15.49 9.23
N PRO A 100 -1.21 14.74 9.84
CA PRO A 100 -2.23 14.03 9.10
C PRO A 100 -3.05 15.05 8.30
N THR A 101 -3.32 14.72 7.04
CA THR A 101 -4.12 15.56 6.15
C THR A 101 -5.44 14.86 5.88
N ASP A 102 -6.56 15.50 6.19
CA ASP A 102 -7.88 14.98 5.85
C ASP A 102 -8.11 15.09 4.33
N SER A 103 -8.71 14.06 3.75
CA SER A 103 -9.05 14.09 2.34
C SER A 103 -10.41 14.75 2.12
N ASN A 104 -10.44 15.77 1.25
CA ASN A 104 -11.69 16.36 0.74
C ASN A 104 -12.23 15.62 -0.51
N ASN A 105 -11.59 14.51 -0.91
CA ASN A 105 -11.83 13.83 -2.20
C ASN A 105 -11.79 12.29 -2.06
N ASN A 106 -12.33 11.76 -0.95
CA ASN A 106 -12.47 10.31 -0.69
C ASN A 106 -11.14 9.52 -0.79
N LEU A 107 -10.02 10.14 -0.44
CA LEU A 107 -8.73 9.46 -0.33
C LEU A 107 -8.50 8.98 1.10
N LEU A 108 -7.67 7.96 1.26
CA LEU A 108 -7.31 7.44 2.56
C LEU A 108 -6.14 8.25 3.14
N THR A 109 -6.32 8.76 4.36
CA THR A 109 -5.21 9.25 5.19
C THR A 109 -4.58 8.07 5.92
N THR A 110 -3.27 7.90 5.79
CA THR A 110 -2.51 6.79 6.37
C THR A 110 -1.14 7.25 6.88
N ILE A 111 -0.40 6.34 7.51
CA ILE A 111 1.00 6.56 7.87
C ILE A 111 1.88 6.15 6.67
N GLY A 112 2.73 7.08 6.23
CA GLY A 112 3.74 6.86 5.20
C GLY A 112 4.97 6.12 5.73
N TYR A 113 5.52 6.55 6.86
CA TYR A 113 6.58 5.87 7.61
C TYR A 113 6.88 6.58 8.93
N GLY A 114 7.46 5.87 9.90
CA GLY A 114 8.01 6.40 11.15
C GLY A 114 9.52 6.15 11.25
N ILE A 115 10.31 7.21 11.31
CA ILE A 115 11.79 7.14 11.39
C ILE A 115 12.28 8.25 12.33
N ASN A 116 13.31 7.97 13.14
CA ASN A 116 13.93 8.95 14.06
C ASN A 116 12.92 9.61 15.03
N GLY A 117 11.94 8.84 15.52
CA GLY A 117 10.90 9.34 16.44
C GLY A 117 9.87 10.27 15.79
N LYS A 118 9.87 10.40 14.46
CA LYS A 118 8.92 11.22 13.70
C LYS A 118 8.03 10.35 12.83
N ILE A 119 6.74 10.66 12.81
CA ILE A 119 5.77 10.05 11.90
C ILE A 119 5.57 10.96 10.70
N THR A 120 5.68 10.37 9.51
CA THR A 120 5.29 10.99 8.24
C THR A 120 3.99 10.34 7.76
N TYR A 121 2.98 11.15 7.48
CA TYR A 121 1.68 10.73 6.97
C TYR A 121 1.65 10.74 5.45
N ALA A 122 0.67 10.04 4.88
CA ALA A 122 0.43 10.02 3.45
C ALA A 122 -1.07 10.07 3.13
N LEU A 123 -1.38 10.58 1.95
CA LEU A 123 -2.67 10.37 1.28
C LEU A 123 -2.50 9.26 0.25
N GLU A 124 -3.45 8.33 0.23
CA GLU A 124 -3.44 7.18 -0.67
C GLU A 124 -4.74 7.09 -1.47
N GLY A 125 -4.59 6.87 -2.78
CA GLY A 125 -5.67 6.48 -3.68
C GLY A 125 -5.41 5.09 -4.24
N SER A 126 -6.36 4.18 -4.04
CA SER A 126 -6.25 2.79 -4.49
C SER A 126 -7.14 2.53 -5.70
N ILE A 127 -6.55 2.00 -6.77
CA ILE A 127 -7.23 1.47 -7.95
C ILE A 127 -7.04 -0.04 -7.92
N PHE A 128 -8.09 -0.78 -7.61
CA PHE A 128 -7.99 -2.23 -7.36
C PHE A 128 -7.62 -3.04 -8.61
N VAL A 129 -8.04 -2.56 -9.78
CA VAL A 129 -7.88 -3.28 -11.06
C VAL A 129 -7.03 -2.44 -12.01
N ALA A 130 -5.80 -2.90 -12.26
CA ALA A 130 -4.90 -2.34 -13.28
C ALA A 130 -4.32 -3.49 -14.13
N GLY A 131 -3.22 -4.11 -13.69
CA GLY A 131 -2.65 -5.28 -14.37
C GLY A 131 -3.57 -6.51 -14.38
N SER A 132 -4.47 -6.63 -13.41
CA SER A 132 -5.50 -7.69 -13.41
C SER A 132 -6.49 -7.54 -14.58
N ALA A 133 -6.71 -6.35 -15.14
CA ALA A 133 -7.48 -6.19 -16.37
C ALA A 133 -6.77 -6.84 -17.57
N ILE A 134 -5.44 -6.70 -17.65
CA ILE A 134 -4.64 -7.37 -18.69
C ILE A 134 -4.65 -8.89 -18.49
N GLN A 135 -4.58 -9.37 -17.25
CA GLN A 135 -4.73 -10.79 -16.93
C GLN A 135 -6.12 -11.31 -17.36
N TRP A 136 -7.18 -10.54 -17.14
CA TRP A 136 -8.53 -10.89 -17.58
C TRP A 136 -8.64 -10.99 -19.11
N LEU A 137 -8.04 -10.05 -19.85
CA LEU A 137 -7.97 -10.11 -21.31
C LEU A 137 -7.28 -11.38 -21.81
N ARG A 138 -6.22 -11.83 -21.12
CA ARG A 138 -5.44 -13.03 -21.45
C ARG A 138 -6.18 -14.31 -21.09
N ASP A 139 -6.60 -14.45 -19.84
CA ASP A 139 -7.03 -15.73 -19.28
C ASP A 139 -8.52 -16.00 -19.51
N SER A 140 -9.35 -14.98 -19.34
CA SER A 140 -10.82 -15.10 -19.45
C SER A 140 -11.29 -14.84 -20.87
N MET A 141 -10.94 -13.68 -21.43
CA MET A 141 -11.39 -13.28 -22.77
C MET A 141 -10.57 -13.93 -23.88
N LYS A 142 -9.35 -14.39 -23.57
CA LYS A 142 -8.42 -15.03 -24.52
C LYS A 142 -8.16 -14.18 -25.77
N LEU A 143 -8.17 -12.85 -25.61
CA LEU A 143 -7.93 -11.89 -26.69
C LEU A 143 -6.43 -11.69 -26.95
N ILE A 144 -5.61 -11.92 -25.94
CA ILE A 144 -4.13 -11.88 -26.01
C ILE A 144 -3.56 -13.19 -25.46
N LYS A 145 -2.38 -13.60 -25.94
CA LYS A 145 -1.73 -14.84 -25.48
C LYS A 145 -0.88 -14.60 -24.24
N HIS A 146 -0.16 -13.48 -24.23
CA HIS A 146 0.68 -13.04 -23.13
C HIS A 146 0.33 -11.60 -22.73
N ALA A 147 0.56 -11.23 -21.47
CA ALA A 147 0.28 -9.88 -21.00
C ALA A 147 1.05 -8.79 -21.80
N PRO A 148 2.33 -8.97 -22.17
CA PRO A 148 3.06 -7.99 -23.00
C PRO A 148 2.45 -7.76 -24.39
N ASP A 149 1.72 -8.73 -24.95
CA ASP A 149 1.08 -8.59 -26.27
C ASP A 149 0.03 -7.46 -26.29
N SER A 150 -0.47 -7.06 -25.12
CA SER A 150 -1.42 -5.94 -24.99
C SER A 150 -0.87 -4.60 -25.45
N GLU A 151 0.44 -4.36 -25.32
CA GLU A 151 1.07 -3.11 -25.74
C GLU A 151 1.03 -2.97 -27.26
N GLN A 152 1.49 -4.00 -27.98
CA GLN A 152 1.48 -4.02 -29.44
C GLN A 152 0.05 -3.89 -29.99
N ALA A 153 -0.90 -4.62 -29.41
CA ALA A 153 -2.31 -4.54 -29.82
C ALA A 153 -2.91 -3.14 -29.61
N ALA A 154 -2.51 -2.44 -28.54
CA ALA A 154 -2.95 -1.07 -28.32
C ALA A 154 -2.38 -0.10 -29.37
N TYR A 155 -1.10 -0.24 -29.75
CA TYR A 155 -0.46 0.58 -30.79
C TYR A 155 -1.02 0.35 -32.20
N GLU A 156 -1.55 -0.85 -32.48
CA GLU A 156 -2.15 -1.19 -33.78
C GLU A 156 -3.60 -0.71 -33.92
N SER A 157 -4.20 -0.16 -32.86
CA SER A 157 -5.57 0.35 -32.87
C SER A 157 -5.72 1.51 -33.86
N THR A 158 -6.75 1.43 -34.71
CA THR A 158 -7.18 2.50 -35.62
C THR A 158 -8.39 3.27 -35.09
N SER A 159 -8.85 2.96 -33.87
CA SER A 159 -9.99 3.62 -33.22
C SER A 159 -9.65 5.06 -32.84
N GLU A 160 -10.63 5.97 -32.91
CA GLU A 160 -10.50 7.36 -32.46
C GLU A 160 -10.68 7.52 -30.92
N ASN A 161 -10.39 6.46 -30.16
CA ASN A 161 -10.53 6.39 -28.69
C ASN A 161 -11.96 6.57 -28.16
N GLU A 162 -12.97 6.17 -28.93
CA GLU A 162 -14.39 6.28 -28.55
C GLU A 162 -14.88 5.13 -27.64
N VAL A 163 -14.06 4.08 -27.46
CA VAL A 163 -14.41 2.90 -26.66
C VAL A 163 -13.79 3.01 -25.27
N TYR A 164 -14.64 2.95 -24.24
CA TYR A 164 -14.23 2.98 -22.84
C TYR A 164 -14.46 1.63 -22.17
N VAL A 165 -13.44 1.16 -21.46
CA VAL A 165 -13.54 -0.01 -20.58
C VAL A 165 -13.34 0.47 -19.15
N VAL A 166 -14.33 0.21 -18.30
CA VAL A 166 -14.28 0.49 -16.85
C VAL A 166 -14.15 -0.85 -16.12
N PRO A 167 -12.92 -1.32 -15.81
CA PRO A 167 -12.71 -2.67 -15.28
C PRO A 167 -13.00 -2.76 -13.77
N ALA A 168 -14.20 -2.39 -13.35
CA ALA A 168 -14.67 -2.40 -11.97
C ALA A 168 -15.15 -3.79 -11.51
N PHE A 169 -14.36 -4.84 -11.76
CA PHE A 169 -14.77 -6.24 -11.52
C PHE A 169 -15.18 -6.54 -10.07
N THR A 170 -14.57 -5.83 -9.12
CA THR A 170 -14.89 -5.93 -7.68
C THR A 170 -15.31 -4.58 -7.10
N GLY A 171 -15.88 -3.71 -7.93
CA GLY A 171 -16.22 -2.32 -7.59
C GLY A 171 -15.13 -1.31 -7.97
N LEU A 172 -15.48 -0.03 -7.83
CA LEU A 172 -14.56 1.09 -8.04
C LEU A 172 -13.81 1.40 -6.75
N GLY A 173 -12.53 1.71 -6.87
CA GLY A 173 -11.73 2.27 -5.78
C GLY A 173 -11.84 3.79 -5.74
N ALA A 174 -10.88 4.44 -5.09
CA ALA A 174 -10.88 5.89 -4.96
C ALA A 174 -10.88 6.59 -6.34
N PRO A 175 -11.56 7.75 -6.49
CA PRO A 175 -12.33 8.49 -5.48
C PRO A 175 -13.86 8.21 -5.50
N TYR A 176 -14.29 7.17 -6.22
CA TYR A 176 -15.71 6.83 -6.43
C TYR A 176 -16.35 6.23 -5.16
#